data_AF-A0A2S4A1C1-F1
#
_entry.id   AF-A0A2S4A1C1-F1
#
_cell.length_a   1.000
_cell.length_b   1.000
_cell.length_c   1.000
_cell.angle_alpha   90.00
_cell.angle_beta   90.00
_cell.angle_gamma   90.00
#
_symmetry.space_group_name_H-M   'P 1'
#
loop_
_entity.id
_entity.type
_entity.pdbx_description
1 polymer ?
#
loop_
_entity_poly.entity_id
_entity_poly.type
_entity_poly.pdbx_seq_one_letter_code
_entity_poly.pdbx_strand_id
1 'polypeptide(L)'
;MKSTRALKATGLVLVAVVLGLLTVQGSYALWNKFAGANAGTVQAADFRISLTDTKTGDYTDMTLANGTAATFALSTTPTGAVVPGHSTYAGVQLGNVTNAGGDFTVRATTAVPVIDNNAVSALAPYMQVKVVAATALSQCSQAALYESASSNGTATVDIAKTATGVFCFQITLAATMPVNLSGQTAAIAVPITVNQL
;
A
#
# COMPACT_ATOMS: atom_id res chain seq x y z
N MET A 1 -59.16 -68.41 21.42
CA MET A 1 -58.18 -67.85 20.47
C MET A 1 -58.41 -66.34 20.26
N LYS A 2 -57.90 -65.46 21.15
CA LYS A 2 -57.98 -63.99 20.98
C LYS A 2 -56.63 -63.27 21.19
N SER A 3 -55.63 -63.93 21.78
CA SER A 3 -54.36 -63.30 22.22
C SER A 3 -53.30 -63.16 21.11
N THR A 4 -53.33 -64.00 20.07
CA THR A 4 -52.33 -63.98 18.98
C THR A 4 -52.47 -62.81 18.01
N ARG A 5 -53.66 -62.19 17.90
CA ARG A 5 -53.85 -60.99 17.05
C ARG A 5 -53.29 -59.73 17.70
N ALA A 6 -53.46 -59.59 19.02
CA ALA A 6 -52.91 -58.46 19.77
C ALA A 6 -51.37 -58.49 19.77
N LEU A 7 -50.77 -59.68 19.96
CA LEU A 7 -49.31 -59.85 19.94
C LEU A 7 -48.68 -59.47 18.58
N LYS A 8 -49.35 -59.82 17.47
CA LYS A 8 -48.91 -59.45 16.12
C LYS A 8 -49.01 -57.94 15.85
N ALA A 9 -50.05 -57.28 16.36
CA ALA A 9 -50.23 -55.84 16.20
C ALA A 9 -49.15 -55.04 16.98
N THR A 10 -48.87 -55.43 18.22
CA THR A 10 -47.84 -54.78 19.04
C THR A 10 -46.45 -54.93 18.43
N GLY A 11 -46.12 -56.10 17.88
CA GLY A 11 -44.85 -56.32 17.17
C GLY A 11 -44.68 -55.41 15.96
N LEU A 12 -45.76 -55.17 15.21
CA LEU A 12 -45.73 -54.33 14.00
C LEU A 12 -45.54 -52.84 14.34
N VAL A 13 -46.18 -52.36 15.41
CA VAL A 13 -45.99 -50.99 15.93
C VAL A 13 -44.55 -50.78 16.40
N LEU A 14 -43.96 -51.76 17.10
CA LEU A 14 -42.60 -51.66 17.62
C LEU A 14 -41.57 -51.57 16.48
N VAL A 15 -41.76 -52.35 15.41
CA VAL A 15 -40.93 -52.27 14.19
C VAL A 15 -41.07 -50.91 13.51
N ALA A 16 -42.28 -50.36 13.41
CA ALA A 16 -42.51 -49.04 12.82
C ALA A 16 -41.82 -47.92 13.61
N VAL A 17 -41.84 -47.99 14.95
CA VAL A 17 -41.16 -47.01 15.82
C VAL A 17 -39.64 -47.09 15.67
N VAL A 18 -39.06 -48.29 15.61
CA VAL A 18 -37.62 -48.48 15.42
C VAL A 18 -37.17 -47.95 14.05
N LEU A 19 -37.93 -48.24 12.99
CA LEU A 19 -37.69 -47.68 11.65
C LEU A 19 -37.77 -46.14 11.66
N GLY A 20 -38.76 -45.57 12.33
CA GLY A 20 -38.89 -44.12 12.49
C GLY A 20 -37.66 -43.51 13.17
N LEU A 21 -37.21 -44.06 14.29
CA LEU A 21 -36.04 -43.56 15.03
C LEU A 21 -34.74 -43.65 14.21
N LEU A 22 -34.54 -44.74 13.45
CA LEU A 22 -33.37 -44.91 12.59
C LEU A 22 -33.36 -43.91 11.42
N THR A 23 -34.52 -43.58 10.85
CA THR A 23 -34.61 -42.58 9.76
C THR A 23 -34.32 -41.15 10.23
N VAL A 24 -34.73 -40.81 11.45
CA VAL A 24 -34.45 -39.49 12.04
C VAL A 24 -32.95 -39.34 12.31
N GLN A 25 -32.31 -40.34 12.92
CA GLN A 25 -30.86 -40.29 13.16
C GLN A 25 -30.05 -40.29 11.87
N GLY A 26 -30.48 -41.06 10.86
CA GLY A 26 -29.88 -41.03 9.53
C GLY A 26 -29.96 -39.65 8.87
N SER A 27 -31.10 -38.96 9.01
CA SER A 27 -31.30 -37.62 8.45
C SER A 27 -30.41 -36.56 9.14
N TYR A 28 -30.26 -36.61 10.46
CA TYR A 28 -29.36 -35.72 11.19
C TYR A 28 -27.88 -35.97 10.89
N ALA A 29 -27.47 -37.24 10.76
CA ALA A 29 -26.11 -37.59 10.35
C ALA A 29 -25.81 -37.13 8.92
N LEU A 30 -26.80 -37.24 8.02
CA LEU A 30 -26.69 -36.74 6.66
C LEU A 30 -26.56 -35.20 6.64
N TRP A 31 -27.38 -34.51 7.43
CA TRP A 31 -27.32 -33.05 7.55
C TRP A 31 -25.97 -32.57 8.07
N ASN A 32 -25.41 -33.19 9.11
CA ASN A 32 -24.05 -32.85 9.60
C ASN A 32 -22.94 -33.18 8.60
N LYS A 33 -23.10 -34.20 7.75
CA LYS A 33 -22.11 -34.54 6.73
C LYS A 33 -22.16 -33.59 5.52
N PHE A 34 -23.34 -33.14 5.14
CA PHE A 34 -23.54 -32.27 3.98
C PHE A 34 -23.52 -30.77 4.32
N ALA A 35 -23.86 -30.40 5.55
CA ALA A 35 -23.59 -29.07 6.10
C ALA A 35 -22.12 -28.98 6.52
N GLY A 36 -21.21 -29.29 5.60
CA GLY A 36 -19.85 -28.80 5.67
C GLY A 36 -19.97 -27.27 5.63
N ALA A 37 -19.91 -26.64 6.79
CA ALA A 37 -19.74 -25.21 6.88
C ALA A 37 -18.39 -24.91 6.22
N ASN A 38 -18.44 -24.54 4.93
CA ASN A 38 -17.39 -23.74 4.32
C ASN A 38 -17.40 -22.40 5.06
N ALA A 39 -16.88 -22.39 6.28
CA ALA A 39 -16.48 -21.19 6.96
C ALA A 39 -15.31 -20.65 6.14
N GLY A 40 -15.63 -19.92 5.07
CA GLY A 40 -14.66 -19.14 4.34
C GLY A 40 -13.90 -18.30 5.36
N THR A 41 -12.58 -18.32 5.29
CA THR A 41 -11.76 -17.48 6.15
C THR A 41 -12.13 -16.03 5.85
N VAL A 42 -12.70 -15.32 6.81
CA VAL A 42 -12.87 -13.87 6.74
C VAL A 42 -11.49 -13.27 6.94
N GLN A 43 -10.75 -13.10 5.84
CA GLN A 43 -9.48 -12.39 5.84
C GLN A 43 -9.78 -10.89 5.72
N ALA A 44 -9.25 -10.11 6.64
CA ALA A 44 -9.29 -8.65 6.52
C ALA A 44 -8.50 -8.24 5.27
N ALA A 45 -9.06 -7.30 4.50
CA ALA A 45 -8.34 -6.66 3.42
C ALA A 45 -7.14 -5.89 3.98
N ASP A 46 -6.00 -6.02 3.32
CA ASP A 46 -4.74 -5.38 3.65
C ASP A 46 -4.46 -4.27 2.63
N PHE A 47 -4.56 -3.03 3.10
CA PHE A 47 -4.30 -1.83 2.30
C PHE A 47 -2.80 -1.58 2.24
N ARG A 48 -2.20 -1.94 1.11
CA ARG A 48 -0.76 -1.90 0.90
C ARG A 48 -0.40 -1.01 -0.26
N ILE A 49 0.43 -0.02 0.03
CA ILE A 49 1.06 0.83 -0.97
C ILE A 49 2.55 0.56 -0.94
N SER A 50 3.08 0.10 -2.07
CA SER A 50 4.52 -0.08 -2.24
C SER A 50 5.20 1.20 -2.68
N LEU A 51 6.43 1.40 -2.25
CA LEU A 51 7.37 2.41 -2.70
C LEU A 51 8.52 1.70 -3.42
N THR A 52 8.94 2.23 -4.57
CA THR A 52 10.10 1.73 -5.30
C THR A 52 10.97 2.88 -5.76
N ASP A 53 12.28 2.81 -5.51
CA ASP A 53 13.23 3.82 -5.97
C ASP A 53 13.39 3.73 -7.49
N THR A 54 13.23 4.87 -8.16
CA THR A 54 13.51 5.04 -9.60
C THR A 54 14.84 4.49 -10.09
N LYS A 55 15.88 4.52 -9.26
CA LYS A 55 17.27 4.34 -9.70
C LYS A 55 17.85 2.98 -9.31
N THR A 56 17.62 2.55 -8.07
CA THR A 56 18.17 1.30 -7.53
C THR A 56 17.20 0.13 -7.67
N GLY A 57 15.90 0.40 -7.80
CA GLY A 57 14.85 -0.61 -7.73
C GLY A 57 14.60 -1.12 -6.31
N ASP A 58 15.17 -0.48 -5.29
CA ASP A 58 14.89 -0.80 -3.89
C ASP A 58 13.40 -0.61 -3.61
N TYR A 59 12.86 -1.46 -2.73
CA TYR A 59 11.43 -1.57 -2.50
C TYR A 59 11.12 -1.59 -0.99
N THR A 60 10.05 -0.91 -0.59
CA THR A 60 9.43 -1.06 0.74
C THR A 60 7.93 -0.79 0.67
N ASP A 61 7.15 -1.29 1.62
CA ASP A 61 5.78 -0.81 1.82
C ASP A 61 5.78 0.53 2.59
N MET A 62 4.80 1.40 2.32
CA MET A 62 4.61 2.68 3.02
C MET A 62 4.34 2.51 4.52
N THR A 63 3.70 1.41 4.89
CA THR A 63 3.46 1.01 6.27
C THR A 63 4.26 -0.26 6.53
N LEU A 64 5.15 -0.20 7.51
CA LEU A 64 5.96 -1.33 7.92
C LEU A 64 5.11 -2.35 8.70
N ALA A 65 5.62 -3.58 8.84
CA ALA A 65 4.90 -4.66 9.52
C ALA A 65 4.53 -4.37 11.00
N ASN A 66 5.21 -3.40 11.63
CA ASN A 66 4.92 -2.91 12.98
C ASN A 66 3.85 -1.79 13.01
N GLY A 67 3.24 -1.44 11.88
CA GLY A 67 2.24 -0.39 11.74
C GLY A 67 2.79 1.04 11.63
N THR A 68 4.11 1.23 11.62
CA THR A 68 4.72 2.57 11.50
C THR A 68 4.94 2.97 10.05
N ALA A 69 4.97 4.27 9.77
CA ALA A 69 5.34 4.79 8.46
C ALA A 69 6.79 4.42 8.10
N ALA A 70 7.01 4.01 6.85
CA ALA A 70 8.35 3.76 6.34
C ALA A 70 9.09 5.07 6.05
N THR A 71 10.38 5.09 6.37
CA THR A 71 11.32 6.10 5.84
C THR A 71 12.03 5.49 4.66
N PHE A 72 11.88 6.07 3.48
CA PHE A 72 12.46 5.55 2.25
C PHE A 72 13.45 6.55 1.66
N ALA A 73 14.72 6.20 1.64
CA ALA A 73 15.79 7.05 1.12
C ALA A 73 15.87 6.88 -0.40
N LEU A 74 15.70 7.99 -1.14
CA LEU A 74 15.75 7.98 -2.60
C LEU A 74 17.16 8.28 -3.10
N SER A 75 17.60 7.52 -4.10
CA SER A 75 18.84 7.78 -4.82
C SER A 75 18.65 8.88 -5.87
N THR A 76 19.38 9.98 -5.71
CA THR A 76 19.35 11.15 -6.60
C THR A 76 20.43 11.04 -7.71
N THR A 77 21.61 10.49 -7.38
CA THR A 77 22.72 10.18 -8.31
C THR A 77 23.53 9.00 -7.78
N PRO A 78 24.40 8.35 -8.58
CA PRO A 78 25.33 7.34 -8.06
C PRO A 78 26.30 7.89 -6.99
N THR A 79 26.47 9.22 -6.91
CA THR A 79 27.39 9.92 -6.01
C THR A 79 26.70 10.76 -4.93
N GLY A 80 25.37 10.91 -4.96
CA GLY A 80 24.59 11.71 -4.00
C GLY A 80 24.89 13.22 -3.97
N ALA A 81 25.77 13.73 -4.84
CA ALA A 81 26.24 15.11 -4.78
C ALA A 81 25.31 16.08 -5.52
N VAL A 82 24.99 17.21 -4.88
CA VAL A 82 24.27 18.34 -5.50
C VAL A 82 25.27 19.47 -5.75
N VAL A 83 25.37 19.93 -6.99
CA VAL A 83 26.31 20.98 -7.40
C VAL A 83 25.60 22.33 -7.45
N PRO A 84 26.20 23.43 -6.95
CA PRO A 84 25.63 24.77 -7.06
C PRO A 84 25.28 25.12 -8.52
N GLY A 85 24.11 25.72 -8.72
CA GLY A 85 23.58 26.10 -10.03
C GLY A 85 23.00 24.96 -10.86
N HIS A 86 23.04 23.72 -10.35
CA HIS A 86 22.56 22.54 -11.06
C HIS A 86 21.39 21.88 -10.33
N SER A 87 20.53 21.24 -11.11
CA SER A 87 19.45 20.40 -10.60
C SER A 87 19.86 18.94 -10.56
N THR A 88 19.40 18.25 -9.53
CA THR A 88 19.48 16.80 -9.38
C THR A 88 18.07 16.23 -9.31
N TYR A 89 17.88 15.03 -9.82
CA TYR A 89 16.57 14.42 -9.96
C TYR A 89 16.49 13.11 -9.18
N ALA A 90 15.34 12.86 -8.56
CA ALA A 90 14.98 11.57 -8.00
C ALA A 90 13.51 11.29 -8.28
N GLY A 91 13.07 10.05 -8.08
CA GLY A 91 11.66 9.76 -8.03
C GLY A 91 11.36 8.49 -7.27
N VAL A 92 10.08 8.32 -7.01
CA VAL A 92 9.55 7.14 -6.33
C VAL A 92 8.32 6.67 -7.09
N GLN A 93 8.27 5.37 -7.37
CA GLN A 93 7.07 4.72 -7.86
C GLN A 93 6.24 4.27 -6.67
N LEU A 94 4.94 4.55 -6.72
CA LEU A 94 3.96 4.04 -5.80
C LEU A 94 3.16 2.93 -6.49
N GLY A 95 2.92 1.83 -5.81
CA GLY A 95 2.07 0.74 -6.32
C GLY A 95 0.92 0.47 -5.38
N ASN A 96 -0.31 0.44 -5.90
CA ASN A 96 -1.47 0.03 -5.12
C ASN A 96 -1.61 -1.50 -5.19
N VAL A 97 -0.93 -2.18 -4.27
CA VAL A 97 -0.83 -3.66 -4.19
C VAL A 97 -1.78 -4.27 -3.15
N THR A 98 -2.79 -3.50 -2.77
CA THR A 98 -3.84 -3.89 -1.82
C THR A 98 -4.62 -5.11 -2.32
N ASN A 99 -4.88 -6.06 -1.41
CA ASN A 99 -5.64 -7.28 -1.72
C ASN A 99 -7.15 -7.17 -1.42
N ALA A 100 -7.65 -5.96 -1.11
CA ALA A 100 -9.07 -5.71 -0.87
C ALA A 100 -9.94 -6.17 -2.03
N GLY A 101 -11.17 -6.62 -1.74
CA GLY A 101 -12.15 -6.92 -2.78
C GLY A 101 -12.61 -5.66 -3.53
N GLY A 102 -13.08 -5.84 -4.77
CA GLY A 102 -13.60 -4.75 -5.60
C GLY A 102 -12.53 -3.88 -6.25
N ASP A 103 -12.99 -2.96 -7.11
CA ASP A 103 -12.17 -1.92 -7.73
C ASP A 103 -12.26 -0.65 -6.89
N PHE A 104 -11.11 0.00 -6.68
CA PHE A 104 -11.04 1.28 -6.00
C PHE A 104 -9.79 2.03 -6.45
N THR A 105 -9.77 3.32 -6.16
CA THR A 105 -8.64 4.20 -6.44
C THR A 105 -8.15 4.80 -5.14
N VAL A 106 -6.84 4.94 -5.00
CA VAL A 106 -6.24 5.71 -3.91
C VAL A 106 -5.65 6.99 -4.47
N ARG A 107 -5.70 8.06 -3.68
CA ARG A 107 -5.04 9.32 -3.98
C ARG A 107 -3.82 9.45 -3.09
N ALA A 108 -2.65 9.46 -3.72
CA ALA A 108 -1.40 9.80 -3.06
C ALA A 108 -1.14 11.30 -3.21
N THR A 109 -0.71 11.95 -2.14
CA THR A 109 -0.37 13.37 -2.12
C THR A 109 0.92 13.58 -1.35
N THR A 110 1.84 14.38 -1.90
CA THR A 110 3.04 14.82 -1.19
C THR A 110 2.74 16.05 -0.35
N ALA A 111 3.32 16.14 0.84
CA ALA A 111 3.35 17.38 1.59
C ALA A 111 4.49 18.29 1.10
N VAL A 112 4.55 19.50 1.65
CA VAL A 112 5.66 20.44 1.39
C VAL A 112 6.98 19.78 1.85
N PRO A 113 8.03 19.78 1.01
CA PRO A 113 9.34 19.28 1.39
C PRO A 113 9.90 20.01 2.62
N VAL A 114 10.39 19.25 3.58
CA VAL A 114 11.09 19.76 4.76
C VAL A 114 12.57 19.46 4.60
N ILE A 115 13.40 20.49 4.69
CA ILE A 115 14.86 20.33 4.65
C ILE A 115 15.32 20.23 6.11
N ASP A 116 15.45 19.00 6.60
CA ASP A 116 15.72 18.68 8.01
C ASP A 116 17.20 18.89 8.38
N ASN A 117 17.37 19.22 9.65
CA ASN A 117 18.43 20.02 10.22
C ASN A 117 18.81 19.45 11.58
N ASN A 118 19.70 18.45 11.58
CA ASN A 118 20.59 18.26 12.72
C ASN A 118 21.51 19.49 12.78
N ALA A 119 21.06 20.53 13.50
CA ALA A 119 21.49 21.93 13.42
C ALA A 119 21.12 22.59 12.08
N VAL A 120 20.49 23.77 12.14
CA VAL A 120 20.03 24.60 11.01
C VAL A 120 20.96 24.42 9.80
N SER A 121 20.54 23.62 8.81
CA SER A 121 21.38 23.42 7.63
C SER A 121 21.49 24.77 6.95
N ALA A 122 22.68 25.36 6.98
CA ALA A 122 22.93 26.62 6.32
C ALA A 122 22.68 26.52 4.80
N LEU A 123 22.50 25.31 4.26
CA LEU A 123 22.11 25.02 2.88
C LEU A 123 20.61 25.25 2.62
N ALA A 124 19.73 25.12 3.62
CA ALA A 124 18.28 25.23 3.44
C ALA A 124 17.83 26.48 2.64
N PRO A 125 18.31 27.71 2.92
CA PRO A 125 17.90 28.89 2.14
C PRO A 125 18.40 28.88 0.68
N TYR A 126 19.36 28.02 0.35
CA TYR A 126 19.91 27.87 -0.99
C TYR A 126 19.33 26.67 -1.74
N MET A 127 18.46 25.89 -1.11
CA MET A 127 17.89 24.69 -1.71
C MET A 127 16.44 24.91 -2.11
N GLN A 128 16.07 24.35 -3.25
CA GLN A 128 14.69 24.32 -3.74
C GLN A 128 14.33 22.91 -4.16
N VAL A 129 13.14 22.46 -3.77
CA VAL A 129 12.62 21.14 -4.13
C VAL A 129 11.33 21.34 -4.89
N LYS A 130 11.28 20.92 -6.15
CA LYS A 130 10.03 20.86 -6.93
C LYS A 130 9.54 19.43 -6.99
N VAL A 131 8.23 19.26 -6.85
CA VAL A 131 7.58 17.95 -6.85
C VAL A 131 6.51 17.91 -7.93
N VAL A 132 6.48 16.84 -8.71
CA VAL A 132 5.52 16.63 -9.79
C VAL A 132 5.07 15.18 -9.83
N ALA A 133 3.84 14.96 -10.26
CA ALA A 133 3.36 13.62 -10.61
C ALA A 133 3.74 13.31 -12.06
N ALA A 134 4.15 12.07 -12.31
CA ALA A 134 4.53 11.59 -13.64
C ALA A 134 3.82 10.27 -13.96
N THR A 135 3.87 9.89 -15.24
CA THR A 135 3.30 8.63 -15.73
C THR A 135 4.33 7.50 -15.75
N ALA A 136 5.64 7.83 -15.79
CA ALA A 136 6.72 6.86 -15.81
C ALA A 136 7.97 7.42 -15.12
N LEU A 137 8.74 6.52 -14.51
CA LEU A 137 9.99 6.84 -13.81
C LEU A 137 11.04 7.51 -14.69
N SER A 138 11.08 7.16 -15.98
CA SER A 138 12.00 7.76 -16.96
C SER A 138 11.76 9.25 -17.22
N GLN A 139 10.59 9.78 -16.83
CA GLN A 139 10.26 11.20 -16.99
C GLN A 139 10.87 12.07 -15.88
N CYS A 140 11.29 11.49 -14.75
CA CYS A 140 11.80 12.27 -13.62
C CYS A 140 13.09 13.04 -13.92
N SER A 141 13.85 12.66 -14.94
CA SER A 141 15.07 13.39 -15.37
C SER A 141 14.79 14.52 -16.37
N GLN A 142 13.54 14.72 -16.79
CA GLN A 142 13.17 15.72 -17.79
C GLN A 142 12.88 17.07 -17.14
N ALA A 143 13.76 18.05 -17.33
CA ALA A 143 13.60 19.39 -16.76
C ALA A 143 12.24 20.04 -17.09
N ALA A 144 11.74 19.83 -18.32
CA ALA A 144 10.46 20.36 -18.79
C ALA A 144 9.26 19.97 -17.90
N LEU A 145 9.33 18.83 -17.20
CA LEU A 145 8.27 18.36 -16.31
C LEU A 145 8.08 19.30 -15.11
N TYR A 146 9.10 20.07 -14.74
CA TYR A 146 9.14 20.89 -13.52
C TYR A 146 8.94 22.39 -13.77
N GLU A 147 8.78 22.82 -15.01
CA GLU A 147 8.66 24.24 -15.38
C GLU A 147 7.43 24.90 -14.74
N SER A 148 6.30 24.18 -14.72
CA SER A 148 5.05 24.64 -14.10
C SER A 148 4.94 24.35 -12.61
N ALA A 149 5.89 23.61 -12.03
CA ALA A 149 5.84 23.22 -10.63
C ALA A 149 6.28 24.38 -9.72
N SER A 150 5.52 24.61 -8.65
CA SER A 150 5.91 25.56 -7.62
C SER A 150 7.14 25.07 -6.85
N SER A 151 8.05 25.99 -6.52
CA SER A 151 9.16 25.68 -5.64
C SER A 151 8.63 25.33 -4.25
N ASN A 152 9.09 24.21 -3.69
CA ASN A 152 8.63 23.61 -2.45
C ASN A 152 7.11 23.31 -2.46
N GLY A 153 6.58 22.98 -3.63
CA GLY A 153 5.18 22.63 -3.84
C GLY A 153 4.81 21.21 -3.45
N THR A 154 3.55 20.87 -3.73
CA THR A 154 2.97 19.54 -3.53
C THR A 154 2.53 18.94 -4.86
N ALA A 155 2.45 17.62 -4.91
CA ALA A 155 1.91 16.89 -6.04
C ALA A 155 0.90 15.84 -5.58
N THR A 156 -0.04 15.50 -6.47
CA THR A 156 -1.07 14.49 -6.23
C THR A 156 -1.15 13.55 -7.42
N VAL A 157 -1.36 12.26 -7.15
CA VAL A 157 -1.59 11.24 -8.17
C VAL A 157 -2.67 10.27 -7.71
N ASP A 158 -3.57 9.92 -8.62
CA ASP A 158 -4.61 8.91 -8.39
C ASP A 158 -4.12 7.56 -8.95
N ILE A 159 -4.19 6.52 -8.13
CA ILE A 159 -3.64 5.20 -8.40
C ILE A 159 -4.75 4.17 -8.25
N ALA A 160 -5.23 3.66 -9.39
CA ALA A 160 -6.18 2.56 -9.41
C ALA A 160 -5.57 1.31 -8.74
N LYS A 161 -6.42 0.40 -8.27
CA LYS A 161 -5.98 -0.89 -7.75
C LYS A 161 -5.10 -1.62 -8.79
N THR A 162 -4.02 -2.24 -8.35
CA THR A 162 -2.99 -2.90 -9.18
C THR A 162 -2.22 -1.98 -10.14
N ALA A 163 -2.52 -0.68 -10.15
CA ALA A 163 -1.81 0.31 -10.93
C ALA A 163 -0.68 0.96 -10.12
N THR A 164 0.08 1.80 -10.81
CA THR A 164 1.22 2.51 -10.27
C THR A 164 1.12 4.00 -10.56
N GLY A 165 1.66 4.81 -9.65
CA GLY A 165 1.84 6.25 -9.82
C GLY A 165 3.30 6.62 -9.58
N VAL A 166 3.74 7.79 -10.07
CA VAL A 166 5.11 8.24 -9.89
C VAL A 166 5.13 9.66 -9.34
N PHE A 167 5.93 9.89 -8.30
CA PHE A 167 6.36 11.23 -7.92
C PHE A 167 7.81 11.43 -8.33
N CYS A 168 8.06 12.57 -8.97
CA CYS A 168 9.39 13.00 -9.37
C CYS A 168 9.76 14.27 -8.58
N PHE A 169 11.02 14.34 -8.19
CA PHE A 169 11.59 15.41 -7.37
C PHE A 169 12.76 16.05 -8.12
N GLN A 170 12.75 17.37 -8.25
CA GLN A 170 13.89 18.15 -8.72
C GLN A 170 14.44 18.93 -7.53
N ILE A 171 15.69 18.65 -7.18
CA ILE A 171 16.43 19.32 -6.12
C ILE A 171 17.43 20.27 -6.79
N THR A 172 17.32 21.56 -6.51
CA THR A 172 18.23 22.57 -7.05
C THR A 172 18.95 23.27 -5.92
N LEU A 173 20.27 23.40 -6.05
CA LEU A 173 21.10 24.21 -5.17
C LEU A 173 21.44 25.52 -5.87
N ALA A 174 21.20 26.65 -5.21
CA ALA A 174 21.42 27.97 -5.78
C ALA A 174 22.90 28.18 -6.13
N ALA A 175 23.17 28.80 -7.28
CA ALA A 175 24.52 29.17 -7.69
C ALA A 175 25.18 30.19 -6.74
N THR A 176 24.36 30.92 -5.97
CA THR A 176 24.78 31.90 -4.96
C THR A 176 25.19 31.27 -3.62
N MET A 177 25.19 29.94 -3.51
CA MET A 177 25.60 29.25 -2.28
C MET A 177 27.03 29.65 -1.89
N PRO A 178 27.26 30.14 -0.67
CA PRO A 178 28.60 30.44 -0.16
C PRO A 178 29.53 29.23 -0.14
N VAL A 179 30.78 29.42 -0.54
CA VAL A 179 31.78 28.33 -0.61
C VAL A 179 32.08 27.67 0.74
N ASN A 180 31.86 28.36 1.86
CA ASN A 180 32.02 27.80 3.21
C ASN A 180 30.96 26.74 3.57
N LEU A 181 29.94 26.56 2.73
CA LEU A 181 28.92 25.51 2.86
C LEU A 181 29.20 24.30 1.97
N SER A 182 30.28 24.33 1.18
CA SER A 182 30.69 23.20 0.36
C SER A 182 31.05 21.99 1.22
N GLY A 183 30.58 20.80 0.84
CA GLY A 183 30.81 19.55 1.57
C GLY A 183 29.87 19.31 2.75
N GLN A 184 28.92 20.22 3.01
CA GLN A 184 27.86 20.01 3.98
C GLN A 184 26.78 19.06 3.42
N THR A 185 26.10 18.36 4.33
CA THR A 185 24.98 17.47 4.01
C THR A 185 23.67 18.12 4.44
N ALA A 186 22.62 17.94 3.63
CA ALA A 186 21.26 18.28 3.98
C ALA A 186 20.37 17.06 3.79
N ALA A 187 19.43 16.84 4.72
CA ALA A 187 18.39 15.84 4.56
C ALA A 187 17.14 16.53 4.03
N ILE A 188 16.48 15.94 3.02
CA ILE A 188 15.19 16.40 2.52
C ILE A 188 14.17 15.30 2.85
N ALA A 189 13.18 15.64 3.66
CA ALA A 189 12.04 14.79 3.94
C ALA A 189 10.83 15.29 3.14
N VAL A 190 10.22 14.41 2.34
CA VAL A 190 8.95 14.69 1.66
C VAL A 190 7.90 13.70 2.17
N PRO A 191 7.00 14.12 3.08
CA PRO A 191 5.94 13.26 3.55
C PRO A 191 4.99 12.90 2.41
N ILE A 192 4.58 11.64 2.32
CA ILE A 192 3.57 11.16 1.38
C ILE A 192 2.41 10.59 2.17
N THR A 193 1.20 11.01 1.85
CA THR A 193 -0.04 10.50 2.44
C THR A 193 -0.90 9.87 1.34
N VAL A 194 -1.49 8.72 1.63
CA VAL A 194 -2.38 8.02 0.70
C VAL A 194 -3.73 7.82 1.35
N ASN A 195 -4.79 8.23 0.65
CA ASN A 195 -6.17 8.05 1.08
C ASN A 195 -6.96 7.30 0.02
N GLN A 196 -7.90 6.45 0.41
CA GLN A 196 -8.87 5.88 -0.51
C GLN A 196 -9.86 6.96 -0.97
N LEU A 197 -10.22 6.95 -2.26
CA LEU A 197 -11.26 7.81 -2.84
C LEU A 197 -12.66 7.19 -2.74
#